data_AF-A0A0T0M6N0-F1
#
_entry.id   AF-A0A0T0M6N0-F1
#
_cell.length_a   1.000
_cell.length_b   1.000
_cell.length_c   1.000
_cell.angle_alpha   90.00
_cell.angle_beta   90.00
_cell.angle_gamma   90.00
#
_symmetry.space_group_name_H-M   'P 1'
#
loop_
_entity.id
_entity.type
_entity.pdbx_description
1 polymer ?
#
loop_
_entity_poly.entity_id
_entity_poly.type
_entity_poly.pdbx_seq_one_letter_code
_entity_poly.pdbx_strand_id
1 'polypeptide(L)'
;MEIRFTILFIFQILFFSAQLRNELKDIIEPIDHQYFKIILLENYDREGYSKLYDMFNEVSEKATNDELFYLALNGNTFVRVNSILELISRNDSRIIQLYRYYSKFPLEYKIMIGHVVSKQDMALSNIRGLFISQLKNYKWYLEMKNNIKNQKLTDFYSEDQIKYYENFDSKPIEDLISEFDKIDKQFIPQKLNYLEEIKNHWKDDKLQINYD
;
A
#
# COMPACT_ATOMS: atom_id res chain seq x y z
N MET A 1 0.60 17.95 -46.08
CA MET A 1 1.58 17.83 -44.97
C MET A 1 0.98 18.24 -43.61
N GLU A 2 -0.29 18.60 -43.56
CA GLU A 2 -0.91 19.18 -42.34
C GLU A 2 -1.49 18.14 -41.37
N ILE A 3 -1.92 16.97 -41.88
CA ILE A 3 -2.54 15.90 -41.06
C ILE A 3 -1.54 15.25 -40.08
N ARG A 4 -0.22 15.33 -40.34
CA ARG A 4 0.81 14.72 -39.49
C ARG A 4 1.07 15.50 -38.19
N PHE A 5 0.86 16.83 -38.20
CA PHE A 5 1.06 17.65 -37.01
C PHE A 5 -0.12 17.58 -36.04
N THR A 6 -1.35 17.40 -36.55
CA THR A 6 -2.55 17.30 -35.71
C THR A 6 -2.51 16.04 -34.83
N ILE A 7 -2.01 14.92 -35.35
CA ILE A 7 -1.87 13.66 -34.58
C ILE A 7 -0.81 13.81 -33.48
N LEU A 8 0.30 14.49 -33.75
CA LEU A 8 1.34 14.77 -32.74
C LEU A 8 0.81 15.68 -31.62
N PHE A 9 -0.04 16.66 -31.94
CA PHE A 9 -0.64 17.55 -30.95
C PHE A 9 -1.70 16.84 -30.09
N ILE A 10 -2.51 15.96 -30.68
CA ILE A 10 -3.47 15.12 -29.95
C ILE A 10 -2.74 14.13 -29.02
N PHE A 11 -1.60 13.58 -29.44
CA PHE A 11 -0.76 12.74 -28.58
C PHE A 11 -0.17 13.51 -27.40
N GLN A 12 0.23 14.78 -27.57
CA GLN A 12 0.71 15.61 -26.45
C GLN A 12 -0.40 15.90 -25.42
N ILE A 13 -1.65 16.07 -25.86
CA ILE A 13 -2.79 16.27 -24.96
C ILE A 13 -3.09 15.01 -24.14
N LEU A 14 -2.88 13.81 -24.71
CA LEU A 14 -3.01 12.54 -23.99
C LEU A 14 -1.85 12.26 -23.02
N PHE A 15 -0.74 12.99 -23.15
CA PHE A 15 0.42 12.97 -22.25
C PHE A 15 0.48 14.19 -21.32
N PHE A 16 -0.66 14.81 -21.00
CA PHE A 16 -0.76 15.61 -19.78
C PHE A 16 -0.56 14.68 -18.58
N SER A 17 0.72 14.46 -18.28
CA SER A 17 1.24 14.03 -17.00
C SER A 17 0.42 14.75 -15.95
N ALA A 18 -0.24 14.02 -15.05
CA ALA A 18 -1.05 14.58 -13.98
C ALA A 18 -0.27 15.72 -13.31
N GLN A 19 -0.58 16.95 -13.69
CA GLN A 19 0.15 18.11 -13.24
C GLN A 19 -0.45 18.46 -11.89
N LEU A 20 0.34 18.27 -10.82
CA LEU A 20 -0.05 18.71 -9.49
C LEU A 20 -0.51 20.17 -9.57
N ARG A 21 -1.74 20.43 -9.12
CA ARG A 21 -2.22 21.80 -8.97
C ARG A 21 -1.28 22.57 -8.04
N ASN A 22 -1.08 23.85 -8.31
CA ASN A 22 -0.16 24.68 -7.51
C ASN A 22 -0.54 24.67 -6.02
N GLU A 23 -1.84 24.73 -5.72
CA GLU A 23 -2.36 24.62 -4.35
C GLU A 23 -1.89 23.34 -3.64
N LEU A 24 -1.83 22.21 -4.37
CA LEU A 24 -1.39 20.95 -3.79
C LEU A 24 0.13 20.89 -3.64
N LYS A 25 0.88 21.53 -4.53
CA LYS A 25 2.35 21.67 -4.40
C LYS A 25 2.72 22.46 -3.16
N ASP A 26 2.01 23.55 -2.89
CA ASP A 26 2.26 24.42 -1.73
C ASP A 26 2.05 23.69 -0.40
N ILE A 27 1.22 22.63 -0.38
CA ILE A 27 0.99 21.77 0.79
C ILE A 27 2.05 20.65 0.87
N ILE A 28 2.44 20.08 -0.26
CA ILE A 28 3.41 18.98 -0.33
C ILE A 28 4.83 19.43 0.00
N GLU A 29 5.26 20.61 -0.44
CA GLU A 29 6.63 21.10 -0.22
C GLU A 29 7.00 21.18 1.27
N PRO A 30 6.14 21.71 2.18
CA PRO A 30 6.35 21.62 3.62
C PRO A 30 6.50 20.18 4.15
N ILE A 31 5.74 19.23 3.61
CA ILE A 31 5.81 17.80 3.99
C ILE A 31 7.18 17.24 3.59
N ASP A 32 7.66 17.55 2.38
CA ASP A 32 8.97 17.13 1.89
C ASP A 32 10.10 17.65 2.78
N HIS A 33 10.07 18.95 3.12
CA HIS A 33 11.07 19.55 4.00
C HIS A 33 11.06 18.93 5.40
N GLN A 34 9.88 18.75 5.99
CA GLN A 34 9.77 18.17 7.33
C GLN A 34 10.19 16.70 7.36
N TYR A 35 9.77 15.91 6.37
CA TYR A 35 10.15 14.50 6.26
C TYR A 35 11.66 14.35 6.05
N PHE A 36 12.25 15.16 5.17
CA PHE A 36 13.69 15.17 4.96
C PHE A 36 14.46 15.48 6.25
N LYS A 37 13.99 16.45 7.04
CA LYS A 37 14.60 16.79 8.34
C LYS A 37 14.53 15.62 9.33
N ILE A 38 13.40 14.93 9.42
CA ILE A 38 13.22 13.77 10.30
C ILE A 38 14.19 12.64 9.93
N ILE A 39 14.30 12.33 8.64
CA ILE A 39 15.20 11.29 8.14
C ILE A 39 16.67 11.67 8.34
N LEU A 40 17.07 12.91 8.00
CA LEU A 40 18.45 13.37 8.16
C LEU A 40 18.94 13.36 9.60
N LEU A 41 18.08 13.78 10.53
CA LEU A 41 18.43 13.85 11.95
C LEU A 41 18.36 12.48 12.63
N GLU A 42 17.98 11.42 11.90
CA GLU A 42 17.63 10.09 12.42
C GLU A 42 16.67 10.17 13.62
N ASN A 43 15.88 11.25 13.69
CA ASN A 43 15.08 11.59 14.84
C ASN A 43 13.68 11.03 14.59
N TYR A 44 13.54 9.72 14.77
CA TYR A 44 12.26 8.99 14.69
C TYR A 44 11.40 9.31 15.90
N ASP A 45 11.07 10.59 16.11
CA ASP A 45 10.14 11.02 17.14
C ASP A 45 8.68 10.88 16.66
N ARG A 46 7.82 10.51 17.60
CA ARG A 46 6.39 10.25 17.34
C ARG A 46 5.65 11.52 16.92
N GLU A 47 6.07 12.67 17.46
CA GLU A 47 5.42 13.96 17.28
C GLU A 47 5.63 14.51 15.86
N GLY A 48 6.85 14.41 15.33
CA GLY A 48 7.19 14.82 13.97
C GLY A 48 6.46 14.00 12.91
N TYR A 49 6.35 12.68 13.11
CA TYR A 49 5.54 11.83 12.23
C TYR A 49 4.04 12.13 12.37
N SER A 50 3.52 12.35 13.58
CA SER A 50 2.12 12.76 13.78
C SER A 50 1.79 14.04 13.00
N LYS A 51 2.68 15.04 13.07
CA LYS A 51 2.51 16.29 12.32
C LYS A 51 2.58 16.06 10.80
N LEU A 52 3.44 15.18 10.31
CA LEU A 52 3.44 14.81 8.88
C LEU A 52 2.11 14.19 8.45
N TYR A 53 1.51 13.34 9.30
CA TYR A 53 0.18 12.78 9.04
C TYR A 53 -0.89 13.87 9.00
N ASP A 54 -0.89 14.79 9.95
CA ASP A 54 -1.85 15.91 9.96
C ASP A 54 -1.74 16.76 8.69
N MET A 55 -0.51 17.03 8.22
CA MET A 55 -0.27 17.75 6.97
C MET A 55 -0.72 16.94 5.74
N PHE A 56 -0.53 15.62 5.76
CA PHE A 56 -0.99 14.77 4.66
C PHE A 56 -2.50 14.61 4.63
N ASN A 57 -3.20 14.70 5.76
CA ASN A 57 -4.66 14.68 5.76
C ASN A 57 -5.24 15.84 4.93
N GLU A 58 -4.59 17.01 4.94
CA GLU A 58 -4.99 18.12 4.07
C GLU A 58 -4.77 17.78 2.57
N VAL A 59 -3.69 17.05 2.26
CA VAL A 59 -3.42 16.55 0.91
C VAL A 59 -4.50 15.56 0.49
N SER A 60 -4.85 14.59 1.34
CA SER A 60 -5.86 13.59 1.01
C SER A 60 -7.21 14.26 0.73
N GLU A 61 -7.68 15.17 1.57
CA GLU A 61 -8.96 15.86 1.37
C GLU A 61 -9.04 16.63 0.04
N LYS A 62 -7.94 17.23 -0.42
CA LYS A 62 -7.93 18.12 -1.60
C LYS A 62 -7.53 17.42 -2.90
N ALA A 63 -6.68 16.40 -2.84
CA ALA A 63 -6.11 15.77 -4.01
C ALA A 63 -7.13 14.92 -4.76
N THR A 64 -7.12 15.03 -6.09
CA THR A 64 -7.78 14.08 -6.98
C THR A 64 -7.06 12.73 -6.98
N ASN A 65 -7.72 11.67 -7.44
CA ASN A 65 -7.05 10.37 -7.54
C ASN A 65 -5.88 10.41 -8.54
N ASP A 66 -5.93 11.26 -9.57
CA ASP A 66 -4.84 11.43 -10.53
C ASP A 66 -3.61 12.07 -9.88
N GLU A 67 -3.83 13.09 -9.04
CA GLU A 67 -2.79 13.72 -8.25
C GLU A 67 -2.21 12.75 -7.21
N LEU A 68 -3.05 11.98 -6.52
CA LEU A 68 -2.59 10.94 -5.60
C LEU A 68 -1.81 9.85 -6.32
N PHE A 69 -2.23 9.43 -7.52
CA PHE A 69 -1.50 8.46 -8.31
C PHE A 69 -0.13 9.00 -8.74
N TYR A 70 -0.06 10.28 -9.12
CA TYR A 70 1.21 10.96 -9.40
C TYR A 70 2.11 11.00 -8.15
N LEU A 71 1.57 11.38 -6.99
CA LEU A 71 2.30 11.45 -5.72
C LEU A 71 2.77 10.06 -5.27
N ALA A 72 1.95 9.04 -5.47
CA ALA A 72 2.27 7.64 -5.20
C ALA A 72 3.47 7.14 -6.02
N LEU A 73 3.79 7.76 -7.15
CA LEU A 73 4.97 7.43 -7.98
C LEU A 73 6.16 8.37 -7.72
N ASN A 74 5.89 9.66 -7.50
CA ASN A 74 6.92 10.71 -7.59
C ASN A 74 7.25 11.40 -6.26
N GLY A 75 6.41 11.30 -5.23
CA GLY A 75 6.63 11.98 -3.94
C GLY A 75 7.84 11.45 -3.17
N ASN A 76 8.12 11.99 -1.99
CA ASN A 76 9.03 11.32 -1.05
C ASN A 76 8.43 10.01 -0.52
N THR A 77 9.19 9.18 0.20
CA THR A 77 8.69 7.88 0.72
C THR A 77 7.42 8.02 1.56
N PHE A 78 7.34 9.00 2.46
CA PHE A 78 6.15 9.24 3.28
C PHE A 78 4.93 9.60 2.41
N VAL A 79 5.09 10.53 1.47
CA VAL A 79 4.03 10.94 0.54
C VAL A 79 3.59 9.75 -0.32
N ARG A 80 4.52 8.96 -0.85
CA ARG A 80 4.21 7.78 -1.68
C ARG A 80 3.35 6.77 -0.92
N VAL A 81 3.76 6.41 0.29
CA VAL A 81 3.04 5.44 1.14
C VAL A 81 1.63 5.93 1.42
N ASN A 82 1.49 7.18 1.87
CA ASN A 82 0.17 7.69 2.25
C ASN A 82 -0.73 7.94 1.04
N SER A 83 -0.18 8.32 -0.12
CA SER A 83 -0.96 8.39 -1.37
C SER A 83 -1.44 7.01 -1.83
N ILE A 84 -0.64 5.96 -1.65
CA ILE A 84 -1.08 4.57 -1.89
C ILE A 84 -2.24 4.21 -0.96
N LEU A 85 -2.09 4.47 0.34
CA LEU A 85 -3.13 4.17 1.34
C LEU A 85 -4.44 4.87 1.01
N GLU A 86 -4.37 6.13 0.59
CA GLU A 86 -5.55 6.90 0.22
C GLU A 86 -6.17 6.43 -1.11
N LEU A 87 -5.38 6.01 -2.09
CA LEU A 87 -5.94 5.39 -3.30
C LEU A 87 -6.65 4.06 -3.00
N ILE A 88 -6.14 3.28 -2.04
CA ILE A 88 -6.79 2.06 -1.57
C ILE A 88 -8.10 2.41 -0.85
N SER A 89 -8.10 3.40 0.05
CA SER A 89 -9.31 3.82 0.78
C SER A 89 -10.42 4.29 -0.19
N ARG A 90 -10.04 4.86 -1.33
CA ARG A 90 -10.94 5.30 -2.41
C ARG A 90 -11.31 4.22 -3.42
N ASN A 91 -10.85 2.97 -3.23
CA ASN A 91 -11.04 1.89 -4.18
C ASN A 91 -10.59 2.22 -5.61
N ASP A 92 -9.49 2.97 -5.77
CA ASP A 92 -8.98 3.31 -7.10
C ASP A 92 -8.43 2.07 -7.82
N SER A 93 -8.90 1.81 -9.03
CA SER A 93 -8.53 0.61 -9.80
C SER A 93 -7.06 0.58 -10.22
N ARG A 94 -6.36 1.72 -10.18
CA ARG A 94 -4.96 1.83 -10.57
C ARG A 94 -3.99 1.32 -9.52
N ILE A 95 -4.46 0.82 -8.39
CA ILE A 95 -3.62 0.11 -7.42
C ILE A 95 -2.86 -1.05 -8.05
N ILE A 96 -3.46 -1.77 -9.01
CA ILE A 96 -2.76 -2.82 -9.77
C ILE A 96 -1.58 -2.25 -10.57
N GLN A 97 -1.72 -1.03 -11.11
CA GLN A 97 -0.65 -0.36 -11.85
C GLN A 97 0.48 0.05 -10.92
N LEU A 98 0.17 0.58 -9.74
CA LEU A 98 1.18 0.89 -8.71
C LEU A 98 1.90 -0.38 -8.25
N TYR A 99 1.16 -1.46 -8.00
CA TYR A 99 1.75 -2.75 -7.64
C TYR A 99 2.71 -3.25 -8.72
N ARG A 100 2.28 -3.20 -9.98
CA ARG A 100 3.12 -3.59 -11.13
C ARG A 100 4.35 -2.72 -11.25
N TYR A 101 4.21 -1.40 -11.08
CA TYR A 101 5.32 -0.45 -11.12
C TYR A 101 6.35 -0.78 -10.04
N TYR A 102 5.94 -0.90 -8.79
CA TYR A 102 6.84 -1.18 -7.67
C TYR A 102 7.39 -2.61 -7.66
N SER A 103 6.69 -3.56 -8.30
CA SER A 103 7.23 -4.90 -8.54
C SER A 103 8.37 -4.86 -9.56
N LYS A 104 8.24 -4.04 -10.60
CA LYS A 104 9.26 -3.86 -11.64
C LYS A 104 10.43 -2.98 -11.18
N PHE A 105 10.14 -1.97 -10.37
CA PHE A 105 11.10 -1.01 -9.83
C PHE A 105 11.01 -1.01 -8.29
N PRO A 106 11.59 -2.02 -7.62
CA PRO A 106 11.47 -2.17 -6.18
C PRO A 106 11.99 -0.95 -5.43
N LEU A 107 11.17 -0.46 -4.49
CA LEU A 107 11.55 0.56 -3.54
C LEU A 107 11.46 -0.04 -2.14
N GLU A 108 12.62 -0.21 -1.52
CA GLU A 108 12.74 -0.64 -0.14
C GLU A 108 13.10 0.54 0.77
N TYR A 109 12.46 0.63 1.91
CA TYR A 109 12.76 1.63 2.93
C TYR A 109 12.71 1.01 4.32
N LYS A 110 13.30 1.70 5.30
CA LYS A 110 13.33 1.23 6.68
C LYS A 110 12.23 1.94 7.47
N ILE A 111 11.50 1.18 8.26
CA ILE A 111 10.63 1.71 9.31
C ILE A 111 11.21 1.30 10.65
N MET A 112 11.27 2.25 11.58
CA MET A 112 11.57 2.00 12.98
C MET A 112 10.25 1.95 13.76
N ILE A 113 9.96 0.81 14.40
CA ILE A 113 8.83 0.63 15.31
C ILE A 113 9.41 0.33 16.69
N GLY A 114 9.42 1.33 17.58
CA GLY A 114 10.14 1.25 18.84
C GLY A 114 11.64 1.02 18.60
N HIS A 115 12.21 -0.05 19.15
CA HIS A 115 13.62 -0.41 18.95
C HIS A 115 13.84 -1.38 17.78
N VAL A 116 12.79 -1.73 17.04
CA VAL A 116 12.87 -2.70 15.94
C VAL A 116 12.92 -1.95 14.60
N VAL A 117 13.97 -2.20 13.82
CA VAL A 117 14.10 -1.69 12.46
C VAL A 117 13.70 -2.79 11.49
N SER A 118 12.63 -2.55 10.72
CA SER A 118 12.18 -3.45 9.66
C SER A 118 12.40 -2.82 8.30
N LYS A 119 12.85 -3.62 7.33
CA LYS A 119 12.75 -3.24 5.92
C LYS A 119 11.30 -3.43 5.46
N GLN A 120 10.83 -2.51 4.63
CA GLN A 120 9.52 -2.54 4.00
C GLN A 120 9.69 -2.38 2.50
N ASP A 121 8.89 -3.11 1.73
CA ASP A 121 8.84 -3.08 0.27
C ASP A 121 7.54 -2.41 -0.16
N MET A 122 7.62 -1.42 -1.05
CA MET A 122 6.45 -0.64 -1.44
C MET A 122 5.33 -1.48 -2.08
N ALA A 123 5.67 -2.46 -2.92
CA ALA A 123 4.69 -3.35 -3.52
C ALA A 123 4.16 -4.34 -2.48
N LEU A 124 5.07 -5.06 -1.82
CA LEU A 124 4.69 -6.21 -1.00
C LEU A 124 4.08 -5.80 0.33
N SER A 125 4.62 -4.77 0.98
CA SER A 125 4.21 -4.37 2.32
C SER A 125 3.07 -3.35 2.30
N ASN A 126 3.17 -2.31 1.47
CA ASN A 126 2.22 -1.21 1.47
C ASN A 126 1.06 -1.33 0.48
N ILE A 127 1.11 -2.29 -0.44
CA ILE A 127 -0.03 -2.57 -1.32
C ILE A 127 -0.56 -3.97 -0.98
N ARG A 128 0.19 -5.01 -1.31
CA ARG A 128 -0.26 -6.39 -1.15
C ARG A 128 -0.52 -6.75 0.32
N GLY A 129 0.35 -6.34 1.23
CA GLY A 129 0.22 -6.60 2.67
C GLY A 129 -1.09 -6.10 3.25
N LEU A 130 -1.61 -4.96 2.78
CA LEU A 130 -2.89 -4.41 3.25
C LEU A 130 -4.07 -5.28 2.85
N PHE A 131 -4.13 -5.70 1.58
CA PHE A 131 -5.19 -6.58 1.09
C PHE A 131 -5.14 -7.96 1.75
N ILE A 132 -3.94 -8.52 1.95
CA ILE A 132 -3.76 -9.75 2.72
C ILE A 132 -4.25 -9.59 4.15
N SER A 133 -3.90 -8.47 4.81
CA SER A 133 -4.34 -8.17 6.16
C SER A 133 -5.87 -8.07 6.26
N GLN A 134 -6.51 -7.41 5.29
CA GLN A 134 -7.98 -7.32 5.24
C GLN A 134 -8.64 -8.70 5.13
N LEU A 135 -8.17 -9.54 4.20
CA LEU A 135 -8.69 -10.92 4.06
C LEU A 135 -8.44 -11.76 5.31
N LYS A 136 -7.25 -11.63 5.92
CA LYS A 136 -6.90 -12.37 7.13
C LYS A 136 -7.80 -11.98 8.29
N ASN A 137 -8.02 -10.68 8.49
CA ASN A 137 -8.91 -10.17 9.53
C ASN A 137 -10.36 -10.63 9.32
N TYR A 138 -10.83 -10.63 8.06
CA TYR A 138 -12.15 -11.17 7.74
C TYR A 138 -12.27 -12.67 8.04
N LYS A 139 -11.25 -13.47 7.69
CA LYS A 139 -11.22 -14.91 8.02
C LYS A 139 -11.22 -15.16 9.53
N TRP A 140 -10.45 -14.38 10.29
CA TRP A 140 -10.47 -14.43 11.75
C TRP A 140 -11.82 -14.05 12.35
N TYR A 141 -12.49 -13.05 11.78
CA TYR A 141 -13.84 -12.70 12.17
C TYR A 141 -14.82 -13.87 11.95
N LEU A 142 -14.80 -14.52 10.78
CA LEU A 142 -15.65 -15.68 10.48
C LEU A 142 -15.37 -16.86 11.42
N GLU A 143 -14.10 -17.16 11.67
CA GLU A 143 -13.69 -18.21 12.61
C GLU A 143 -14.22 -17.93 14.01
N MET A 144 -14.05 -16.70 14.49
CA MET A 144 -14.50 -16.28 15.81
C MET A 144 -16.04 -16.35 15.91
N LYS A 145 -16.75 -15.85 14.90
CA LYS A 145 -18.22 -15.92 14.81
C LYS A 145 -18.75 -17.34 14.90
N ASN A 146 -18.07 -18.30 14.27
CA ASN A 146 -18.49 -19.70 14.27
C ASN A 146 -18.13 -20.45 15.56
N ASN A 147 -17.11 -20.00 16.30
CA ASN A 147 -16.55 -20.73 17.44
C ASN A 147 -16.91 -20.15 18.81
N ILE A 148 -17.48 -18.94 18.88
CA ILE A 148 -17.92 -18.36 20.15
C ILE A 148 -19.18 -19.09 20.66
N LYS A 149 -19.05 -19.78 21.80
CA LYS A 149 -20.17 -20.49 22.46
C LYS A 149 -20.84 -19.70 23.58
N ASN A 150 -20.07 -18.92 24.34
CA ASN A 150 -20.51 -18.26 25.58
C ASN A 150 -20.14 -16.77 25.69
N GLN A 151 -19.52 -16.20 24.65
CA GLN A 151 -19.13 -14.79 24.58
C GLN A 151 -20.00 -14.09 23.55
N LYS A 152 -19.95 -12.76 23.49
CA LYS A 152 -20.55 -12.00 22.38
C LYS A 152 -19.43 -11.59 21.44
N LEU A 153 -19.72 -11.53 20.14
CA LEU A 153 -18.77 -10.95 19.18
C LEU A 153 -18.35 -9.52 19.55
N THR A 154 -19.23 -8.79 20.22
CA THR A 154 -18.98 -7.45 20.75
C THR A 154 -17.89 -7.38 21.83
N ASP A 155 -17.49 -8.52 22.39
CA ASP A 155 -16.38 -8.59 23.33
C ASP A 155 -15.01 -8.46 22.62
N PHE A 156 -14.99 -8.65 21.28
CA PHE A 156 -13.77 -8.64 20.46
C PHE A 156 -13.80 -7.62 19.32
N TYR A 157 -14.98 -7.27 18.83
CA TYR A 157 -15.19 -6.37 17.71
C TYR A 157 -16.18 -5.27 18.09
N SER A 158 -15.95 -4.04 17.61
CA SER A 158 -16.96 -2.99 17.72
C SER A 158 -18.20 -3.31 16.87
N GLU A 159 -19.34 -2.70 17.17
CA GLU A 159 -20.55 -2.88 16.38
C GLU A 159 -20.35 -2.50 14.90
N ASP A 160 -19.58 -1.43 14.64
CA ASP A 160 -19.21 -1.01 13.29
C ASP A 160 -18.34 -2.05 12.57
N GLN A 161 -17.39 -2.67 13.28
CA GLN A 161 -16.56 -3.74 12.70
C GLN A 161 -17.40 -4.98 12.38
N ILE A 162 -18.33 -5.36 13.26
CA ILE A 162 -19.24 -6.47 13.01
C ILE A 162 -20.06 -6.16 11.76
N LYS A 163 -20.69 -4.99 11.69
CA LYS A 163 -21.47 -4.56 10.52
C LYS A 163 -20.64 -4.54 9.24
N TYR A 164 -19.39 -4.08 9.31
CA TYR A 164 -18.46 -4.10 8.18
C TYR A 164 -18.23 -5.53 7.68
N TYR A 165 -17.83 -6.45 8.56
CA TYR A 165 -17.51 -7.83 8.16
C TYR A 165 -18.73 -8.64 7.72
N GLU A 166 -19.91 -8.40 8.28
CA GLU A 166 -21.15 -9.07 7.83
C GLU A 166 -21.51 -8.70 6.38
N ASN A 167 -21.11 -7.51 5.92
CA ASN A 167 -21.36 -7.03 4.56
C ASN A 167 -20.12 -7.12 3.65
N PHE A 168 -19.05 -7.73 4.13
CA PHE A 168 -17.78 -7.77 3.42
C PHE A 168 -17.80 -8.87 2.35
N ASP A 169 -17.66 -8.46 1.09
CA ASP A 169 -17.39 -9.37 -0.02
C ASP A 169 -15.87 -9.53 -0.20
N SER A 170 -15.38 -10.74 0.09
CA SER A 170 -13.95 -11.06 -0.02
C SER A 170 -13.48 -11.27 -1.47
N LYS A 171 -14.39 -11.57 -2.40
CA LYS A 171 -14.05 -11.99 -3.75
C LYS A 171 -13.24 -10.96 -4.55
N PRO A 172 -13.56 -9.64 -4.52
CA PRO A 172 -12.75 -8.64 -5.21
C PRO A 172 -11.30 -8.60 -4.74
N ILE A 173 -11.06 -8.84 -3.44
CA ILE A 173 -9.70 -8.83 -2.89
C ILE A 173 -8.96 -10.12 -3.24
N GLU A 174 -9.65 -11.26 -3.24
CA GLU A 174 -9.07 -12.53 -3.71
C GLU A 174 -8.66 -12.45 -5.19
N ASP A 175 -9.52 -11.89 -6.04
CA ASP A 175 -9.23 -11.66 -7.46
C ASP A 175 -8.03 -10.70 -7.64
N LEU A 176 -7.94 -9.65 -6.81
CA LEU A 176 -6.82 -8.72 -6.81
C LEU A 176 -5.50 -9.39 -6.41
N ILE A 177 -5.51 -10.24 -5.38
CA ILE A 177 -4.33 -11.00 -4.95
C ILE A 177 -3.88 -11.98 -6.03
N SER A 178 -4.83 -12.63 -6.72
CA SER A 178 -4.53 -13.49 -7.88
C SER A 178 -3.84 -12.71 -9.00
N GLU A 179 -4.22 -11.45 -9.23
CA GLU A 179 -3.52 -10.58 -10.18
C GLU A 179 -2.10 -10.22 -9.69
N PHE A 180 -1.93 -9.96 -8.39
CA PHE A 180 -0.60 -9.75 -7.81
C PHE A 180 0.31 -10.97 -7.98
N ASP A 181 -0.21 -12.20 -7.83
CA ASP A 181 0.58 -13.42 -8.06
C ASP A 181 1.09 -13.54 -9.49
N LYS A 182 0.30 -13.09 -10.49
CA LYS A 182 0.76 -13.06 -11.89
C LYS A 182 1.88 -12.03 -12.07
N ILE A 183 1.75 -10.86 -11.45
CA ILE A 183 2.76 -9.79 -11.49
C ILE A 183 4.05 -10.25 -10.81
N ASP A 184 3.97 -10.91 -9.66
CA ASP A 184 5.13 -11.42 -8.92
C ASP A 184 5.91 -12.44 -9.75
N LYS A 185 5.21 -13.35 -10.43
CA LYS A 185 5.83 -14.32 -11.35
C LYS A 185 6.60 -13.64 -12.48
N GLN A 186 6.14 -12.48 -12.93
CA GLN A 186 6.76 -11.75 -14.01
C GLN A 186 7.95 -10.91 -13.56
N PHE A 187 7.81 -10.17 -12.47
CA PHE A 187 8.77 -9.12 -12.08
C PHE A 187 9.65 -9.49 -10.88
N ILE A 188 9.22 -10.43 -10.05
CA ILE A 188 9.92 -10.80 -8.82
C ILE A 188 10.07 -12.34 -8.65
N PRO A 189 10.47 -13.10 -9.69
CA PRO A 189 10.49 -14.56 -9.63
C PRO A 189 11.45 -15.10 -8.56
N GLN A 190 12.54 -14.38 -8.29
CA GLN A 190 13.53 -14.78 -7.27
C GLN A 190 12.95 -14.78 -5.85
N LYS A 191 12.02 -13.86 -5.53
CA LYS A 191 11.35 -13.83 -4.22
C LYS A 191 10.33 -14.97 -4.08
N LEU A 192 9.71 -15.43 -5.19
CA LEU A 192 8.82 -16.59 -5.16
C LEU A 192 9.56 -17.88 -4.84
N ASN A 193 10.75 -18.08 -5.41
CA ASN A 193 11.59 -19.24 -5.10
C ASN A 193 11.95 -19.29 -3.61
N TYR A 194 12.32 -18.15 -3.02
CA TYR A 194 12.62 -18.07 -1.59
C TYR A 194 11.39 -18.38 -0.71
N LEU A 195 10.19 -17.93 -1.10
CA LEU A 195 8.96 -18.26 -0.39
C LEU A 195 8.60 -19.75 -0.51
N GLU A 196 8.85 -20.38 -1.66
CA GLU A 196 8.70 -21.82 -1.82
C GLU A 196 9.70 -22.60 -0.97
N GLU A 197 10.96 -22.17 -0.90
CA GLU A 197 11.97 -22.73 0.00
C GLU A 197 11.55 -22.63 1.47
N ILE A 198 11.07 -21.46 1.92
CA ILE A 198 10.52 -21.30 3.27
C ILE A 198 9.34 -22.24 3.50
N LYS A 199 8.38 -22.33 2.57
CA LYS A 199 7.23 -23.25 2.69
C LYS A 199 7.67 -24.70 2.76
N ASN A 200 8.68 -25.08 2.00
CA ASN A 200 9.24 -26.44 2.04
C ASN A 200 9.90 -26.75 3.39
N HIS A 201 10.41 -25.72 4.06
CA HIS A 201 10.94 -25.80 5.42
C HIS A 201 9.88 -25.59 6.49
N TRP A 202 8.67 -25.13 6.18
CA TRP A 202 7.56 -25.01 7.14
C TRP A 202 6.54 -26.12 6.89
N LYS A 203 6.61 -27.19 7.69
CA LYS A 203 5.64 -28.31 7.68
C LYS A 203 4.95 -28.42 9.03
N ASP A 204 3.63 -28.65 9.01
CA ASP A 204 2.79 -28.79 10.21
C ASP A 204 2.94 -27.62 11.19
N ASP A 205 2.94 -26.38 10.66
CA ASP A 205 3.14 -25.14 11.40
C ASP A 205 4.47 -25.06 12.19
N LYS A 206 5.47 -25.84 11.77
CA LYS A 206 6.81 -25.86 12.37
C LYS A 206 7.89 -25.68 11.33
N LEU A 207 8.88 -24.86 11.65
CA LEU A 207 10.11 -24.74 10.88
C LEU A 207 10.96 -26.01 11.07
N GLN A 208 11.07 -26.79 10.00
CA GLN A 208 11.92 -27.95 9.82
C GLN A 208 13.29 -27.46 9.33
N ILE A 209 14.23 -27.22 10.25
CA ILE A 209 15.63 -26.96 9.89
C ILE A 209 16.35 -28.31 9.87
N ASN A 210 16.67 -28.81 8.67
CA ASN A 210 17.64 -29.90 8.56
C ASN A 210 19.03 -29.28 8.71
N TYR A 211 19.73 -29.66 9.78
CA TYR A 211 21.16 -29.38 9.90
C TYR A 211 21.91 -30.49 9.16
N ASP A 212 22.42 -30.16 7.98
CA ASP A 212 23.44 -30.95 7.30
C ASP A 212 24.82 -30.70 7.93
#